data_AF-A0A0C3A0H7-F1
#
_entry.id   AF-A0A0C3A0H7-F1
#
_cell.length_a   1.000
_cell.length_b   1.000
_cell.length_c   1.000
_cell.angle_alpha   90.00
_cell.angle_beta   90.00
_cell.angle_gamma   90.00
#
_symmetry.space_group_name_H-M   'P 1'
#
loop_
_entity.id
_entity.type
_entity.pdbx_description
1 polymer ?
#
loop_
_entity_poly.entity_id
_entity_poly.type
_entity_poly.pdbx_seq_one_letter_code
_entity_poly.pdbx_strand_id
1 'polypeptide(L)'
;MTQLQDLDQDIIPLVPLERTFTIVQGTQTKTVNRVQLPLTAAYAFTDYRSQGQTISHTIIDISTPPTRSLTPFNIYVALSRSHSRDNIQLLRDFDKKLLMTHPNEFLRIEDERVASLEAETEKRWKENDIST
;
A
#
# COMPACT_ATOMS: atom_id res chain seq x y z
N MET A 1 -0.67 2.47 -27.79
CA MET A 1 -2.00 1.84 -27.60
C MET A 1 -2.52 1.49 -28.98
N THR A 2 -3.02 0.27 -29.19
CA THR A 2 -3.50 -0.17 -30.50
C THR A 2 -4.97 0.20 -30.62
N GLN A 3 -5.30 1.12 -31.53
CA GLN A 3 -6.69 1.47 -31.86
C GLN A 3 -7.38 0.24 -32.48
N LEU A 4 -8.54 -0.15 -31.96
CA LEU A 4 -9.33 -1.21 -32.59
C LEU A 4 -10.01 -0.67 -33.85
N GLN A 5 -10.11 -1.52 -34.88
CA GLN A 5 -10.92 -1.21 -36.06
C GLN A 5 -12.36 -0.92 -35.62
N ASP A 6 -12.97 0.09 -36.24
CA ASP A 6 -14.35 0.56 -36.01
C ASP A 6 -14.60 1.35 -34.71
N LEU A 7 -13.55 1.82 -34.03
CA LEU A 7 -13.67 2.75 -32.90
C LEU A 7 -13.00 4.09 -33.20
N ASP A 8 -13.67 5.17 -32.78
CA ASP A 8 -13.13 6.52 -32.84
C ASP A 8 -11.83 6.65 -32.04
N GLN A 9 -11.04 7.66 -32.40
CA GLN A 9 -9.86 8.05 -31.65
C GLN A 9 -10.27 8.39 -30.21
N ASP A 10 -9.48 7.93 -29.22
CA ASP A 10 -9.71 8.09 -27.79
C ASP A 10 -10.80 7.21 -27.15
N ILE A 11 -11.37 6.25 -27.88
CA ILE A 11 -12.19 5.19 -27.25
C ILE A 11 -11.29 4.10 -26.67
N ILE A 12 -11.41 3.85 -25.37
CA ILE A 12 -10.76 2.73 -24.68
C ILE A 12 -11.80 1.61 -24.48
N PRO A 13 -11.74 0.52 -25.27
CA PRO A 13 -12.68 -0.57 -25.17
C PRO A 13 -12.46 -1.37 -23.88
N LEU A 14 -13.52 -1.57 -23.11
CA LEU A 14 -13.52 -2.46 -21.94
C LEU A 14 -13.96 -3.85 -22.38
N VAL A 15 -12.98 -4.72 -22.65
CA VAL A 15 -13.22 -6.12 -22.99
C VAL A 15 -13.07 -7.02 -21.77
N PRO A 16 -13.87 -8.09 -21.62
CA PRO A 16 -13.69 -9.06 -20.55
C PRO A 16 -12.28 -9.66 -20.58
N LEU A 17 -11.65 -9.74 -19.41
CA LEU A 17 -10.37 -10.41 -19.23
C LEU A 17 -10.59 -11.80 -18.66
N GLU A 18 -9.90 -12.78 -19.21
CA GLU A 18 -9.80 -14.11 -18.63
C GLU A 18 -8.57 -14.20 -17.71
N ARG A 19 -8.78 -14.70 -16.49
CA ARG A 19 -7.72 -14.98 -15.52
C ARG A 19 -7.93 -16.34 -14.89
N THR A 20 -6.86 -17.11 -14.80
CA THR A 20 -6.82 -18.41 -14.13
C THR A 20 -6.26 -18.26 -12.73
N PHE A 21 -6.93 -18.87 -11.76
CA PHE A 21 -6.53 -18.89 -10.36
C PHE A 21 -6.39 -20.33 -9.89
N THR A 22 -5.33 -20.60 -9.13
CA THR A 22 -5.14 -21.89 -8.46
C THR A 22 -5.45 -21.70 -6.98
N ILE A 23 -6.43 -22.45 -6.47
CA ILE A 23 -6.87 -22.40 -5.08
C ILE A 23 -6.45 -23.71 -4.42
N VAL A 24 -5.66 -23.62 -3.35
CA VAL A 24 -5.24 -24.75 -2.52
C VAL A 24 -6.11 -24.79 -1.27
N GLN A 25 -6.79 -25.90 -1.02
CA GLN A 25 -7.62 -26.12 0.16
C GLN A 25 -7.25 -27.47 0.79
N GLY A 26 -6.41 -27.42 1.82
CA GLY A 26 -5.83 -28.63 2.42
C GLY A 26 -4.90 -29.34 1.43
N THR A 27 -5.19 -30.62 1.13
CA THR A 27 -4.45 -31.43 0.14
C THR A 27 -4.99 -31.32 -1.28
N GLN A 28 -6.13 -30.66 -1.49
CA GLN A 28 -6.74 -30.51 -2.81
C GLN A 28 -6.36 -29.17 -3.44
N THR A 29 -5.96 -29.23 -4.71
CA THR A 29 -5.69 -28.07 -5.55
C THR A 29 -6.75 -28.01 -6.65
N LYS A 30 -7.46 -26.88 -6.76
CA LYS A 30 -8.45 -26.63 -7.82
C LYS A 30 -8.05 -25.41 -8.63
N THR A 31 -8.20 -25.51 -9.94
CA THR A 31 -7.96 -24.41 -10.87
C THR A 31 -9.30 -23.84 -11.32
N VAL A 32 -9.44 -22.52 -11.26
CA VAL A 32 -10.66 -21.79 -11.63
C VAL A 32 -10.31 -20.74 -12.67
N ASN A 33 -11.02 -20.75 -13.80
CA ASN A 33 -10.97 -19.68 -14.79
C ASN A 33 -12.08 -18.68 -14.52
N ARG A 34 -11.76 -17.39 -14.58
CA ARG A 34 -12.72 -16.29 -14.41
C ARG A 34 -12.62 -15.36 -15.61
N VAL A 35 -13.76 -15.10 -16.23
CA VAL A 35 -13.93 -14.06 -17.26
C VAL A 35 -14.73 -12.92 -16.65
N GLN A 36 -14.19 -11.70 -16.66
CA GLN A 36 -14.86 -10.53 -16.07
C GLN A 36 -14.34 -9.24 -16.70
N LEU A 37 -15.16 -8.19 -16.75
CA LEU A 37 -14.70 -6.85 -17.10
C LEU A 37 -13.62 -6.39 -16.11
N PRO A 38 -12.55 -5.69 -16.55
CA PRO A 38 -11.47 -5.23 -15.68
C PRO A 38 -11.88 -4.00 -14.86
N LEU A 39 -13.02 -4.07 -14.19
CA LEU A 39 -13.58 -3.02 -13.36
C LEU A 39 -13.77 -3.53 -11.93
N THR A 40 -13.51 -2.65 -10.97
CA THR A 40 -13.83 -2.86 -9.57
C THR A 40 -14.40 -1.57 -9.00
N ALA A 41 -15.30 -1.69 -8.02
CA ALA A 41 -15.66 -0.53 -7.21
C ALA A 41 -14.37 0.02 -6.55
N ALA A 42 -14.22 1.34 -6.56
CA ALA A 42 -13.01 2.02 -6.11
C ALA A 42 -13.26 3.04 -4.97
N TYR A 43 -14.49 3.14 -4.46
CA TYR A 43 -14.78 4.01 -3.30
C TYR A 43 -14.20 3.47 -1.99
N ALA A 44 -14.13 2.15 -1.86
CA ALA A 44 -13.50 1.48 -0.74
C ALA A 44 -12.52 0.44 -1.27
N PHE A 45 -11.31 0.44 -0.72
CA PHE A 45 -10.26 -0.49 -1.10
C PHE A 45 -9.35 -0.74 0.10
N THR A 46 -8.58 -1.83 0.02
CA THR A 46 -7.67 -2.23 1.07
C THR A 46 -6.42 -1.34 1.10
N ASP A 47 -5.75 -1.30 2.25
CA ASP A 47 -4.43 -0.70 2.41
C ASP A 47 -3.44 -1.19 1.34
N TYR A 48 -3.43 -2.49 1.03
CA TYR A 48 -2.63 -3.07 -0.07
C TYR A 48 -2.91 -2.43 -1.43
N ARG A 49 -4.18 -2.14 -1.75
CA ARG A 49 -4.56 -1.49 -3.02
C ARG A 49 -4.27 0.00 -3.02
N SER A 50 -4.28 0.62 -1.84
CA SER A 50 -3.93 2.03 -1.66
C SER A 50 -2.42 2.29 -1.76
N GLN A 51 -1.58 1.26 -1.64
CA GLN A 51 -0.15 1.44 -1.51
C GLN A 51 0.46 2.19 -2.70
N GLY A 52 1.21 3.26 -2.40
CA GLY A 52 1.84 4.13 -3.41
C GLY A 52 0.89 5.16 -4.02
N GLN A 53 -0.36 5.24 -3.57
CA GLN A 53 -1.31 6.26 -4.01
C GLN A 53 -1.35 7.43 -3.04
N THR A 54 -1.62 8.61 -3.59
CA THR A 54 -1.96 9.81 -2.83
C THR A 54 -3.47 10.03 -2.96
N ILE A 55 -4.16 10.09 -1.83
CA ILE A 55 -5.62 10.22 -1.72
C ILE A 55 -5.91 11.51 -0.97
N SER A 56 -6.59 12.44 -1.64
CA SER A 56 -6.81 13.79 -1.11
C SER A 56 -7.61 13.79 0.19
N HIS A 57 -8.68 12.99 0.29
CA HIS A 57 -9.53 12.85 1.49
C HIS A 57 -9.84 11.37 1.71
N THR A 58 -9.66 10.87 2.93
CA THR A 58 -9.80 9.44 3.23
C THR A 58 -10.51 9.19 4.55
N ILE A 59 -11.38 8.19 4.56
CA ILE A 59 -11.95 7.61 5.76
C ILE A 59 -11.29 6.25 5.96
N ILE A 60 -10.61 6.07 7.09
CA ILE A 60 -9.79 4.89 7.35
C ILE A 60 -10.43 4.07 8.48
N ASP A 61 -10.63 2.79 8.22
CA ASP A 61 -11.03 1.81 9.21
C ASP A 61 -9.81 1.01 9.67
N ILE A 62 -9.41 1.21 10.92
CA ILE A 62 -8.29 0.52 11.57
C ILE A 62 -8.75 -0.45 12.67
N SER A 63 -9.99 -0.91 12.60
CA SER A 63 -10.46 -1.99 13.47
C SER A 63 -9.77 -3.32 13.14
N THR A 64 -9.49 -4.11 14.16
CA THR A 64 -8.93 -5.46 13.97
C THR A 64 -9.95 -6.35 13.25
N PRO A 65 -9.60 -6.93 12.09
CA PRO A 65 -10.53 -7.80 11.36
C PRO A 65 -10.77 -9.12 12.09
N PRO A 66 -11.90 -9.82 11.84
CA PRO A 66 -12.28 -11.02 12.61
C PRO A 66 -11.30 -12.19 12.53
N THR A 67 -10.53 -12.27 11.44
CA THR A 67 -9.68 -13.44 11.11
C THR A 67 -8.19 -13.14 11.07
N ARG A 68 -7.79 -11.86 11.14
CA ARG A 68 -6.38 -11.44 11.04
C ARG A 68 -6.09 -10.32 12.02
N SER A 69 -4.85 -10.22 12.48
CA SER A 69 -4.41 -9.06 13.24
C SER A 69 -4.07 -7.91 12.30
N LEU A 70 -4.29 -6.69 12.79
CA LEU A 70 -3.77 -5.48 12.16
C LEU A 70 -2.34 -5.25 12.65
N THR A 71 -1.41 -4.93 11.76
CA THR A 71 -0.03 -4.55 12.13
C THR A 71 0.15 -3.03 12.07
N PRO A 72 1.14 -2.46 12.79
CA PRO A 72 1.47 -1.04 12.65
C PRO A 72 1.76 -0.63 11.19
N PHE A 73 2.29 -1.53 10.35
CA PHE A 73 2.52 -1.26 8.93
C PHE A 73 1.23 -1.03 8.15
N ASN A 74 0.19 -1.81 8.40
CA ASN A 74 -1.10 -1.64 7.71
C ASN A 74 -1.67 -0.25 8.00
N ILE A 75 -1.56 0.19 9.26
CA ILE A 75 -2.01 1.51 9.69
C ILE A 75 -1.15 2.60 9.06
N TYR A 76 0.17 2.44 9.08
CA TYR A 76 1.09 3.38 8.43
C TYR A 76 0.77 3.52 6.95
N VAL A 77 0.59 2.41 6.23
CA VAL A 77 0.23 2.40 4.80
C VAL A 77 -1.08 3.14 4.57
N ALA A 78 -2.10 2.96 5.40
CA ALA A 78 -3.39 3.63 5.25
C ALA A 78 -3.32 5.14 5.56
N LEU A 79 -2.68 5.52 6.68
CA LEU A 79 -2.55 6.92 7.11
C LEU A 79 -1.67 7.73 6.16
N SER A 80 -0.58 7.15 5.66
CA SER A 80 0.38 7.81 4.75
C SER A 80 -0.14 7.99 3.32
N ARG A 81 -1.43 7.75 3.05
CA ARG A 81 -2.04 8.06 1.74
C ARG A 81 -2.55 9.48 1.64
N SER A 82 -2.76 10.18 2.76
CA SER A 82 -3.21 11.57 2.74
C SER A 82 -2.13 12.51 3.28
N HIS A 83 -2.17 13.76 2.83
CA HIS A 83 -1.15 14.77 3.14
C HIS A 83 -1.38 15.53 4.45
N SER A 84 -2.61 15.56 4.95
CA SER A 84 -2.96 16.34 6.14
C SER A 84 -3.86 15.55 7.07
N ARG A 85 -3.75 15.84 8.37
CA ARG A 85 -4.66 15.31 9.39
C ARG A 85 -6.12 15.73 9.13
N ASP A 86 -6.33 16.94 8.62
CA ASP A 86 -7.69 17.45 8.34
C ASP A 86 -8.39 16.67 7.22
N ASN A 87 -7.62 15.93 6.43
CA ASN A 87 -8.10 15.11 5.33
C ASN A 87 -8.28 13.62 5.71
N ILE A 88 -7.97 13.26 6.97
CA ILE A 88 -8.06 11.90 7.47
C ILE A 88 -9.15 11.83 8.52
N GLN A 89 -10.12 10.96 8.30
CA GLN A 89 -11.12 10.60 9.30
C GLN A 89 -10.97 9.12 9.67
N LEU A 90 -10.93 8.82 10.97
CA LEU A 90 -11.02 7.44 11.43
C LEU A 90 -12.49 7.05 11.52
N LEU A 91 -12.85 5.88 10.95
CA LEU A 91 -14.24 5.43 10.91
C LEU A 91 -14.81 5.10 12.30
N ARG A 92 -13.93 4.64 13.21
CA ARG A 92 -14.29 4.16 14.56
C ARG A 92 -13.07 4.13 15.48
N ASP A 93 -13.33 3.95 16.77
CA ASP A 93 -12.30 3.77 17.79
C ASP A 93 -11.43 2.54 17.54
N PHE A 94 -10.21 2.56 18.08
CA PHE A 94 -9.20 1.53 17.92
C PHE A 94 -8.35 1.35 19.18
N ASP A 95 -7.69 0.19 19.30
CA ASP A 95 -6.76 -0.06 20.41
C ASP A 95 -5.45 0.72 20.18
N LYS A 96 -5.15 1.67 21.08
CA LYS A 96 -3.92 2.48 21.02
C LYS A 96 -2.64 1.65 21.03
N LYS A 97 -2.67 0.43 21.57
CA LYS A 97 -1.51 -0.50 21.55
C LYS A 97 -1.02 -0.79 20.13
N LEU A 98 -1.90 -0.68 19.13
CA LEU A 98 -1.58 -0.84 17.70
C LEU A 98 -0.58 0.20 17.18
N LEU A 99 -0.49 1.39 17.82
CA LEU A 99 0.44 2.46 17.43
C LEU A 99 1.63 2.60 18.38
N MET A 100 1.60 1.95 19.53
CA MET A 100 2.62 2.08 20.58
C MET A 100 3.65 0.94 20.55
N THR A 101 3.42 -0.08 19.74
CA THR A 101 4.30 -1.26 19.65
C THR A 101 5.17 -1.14 18.40
N HIS A 102 6.50 -1.12 18.57
CA HIS A 102 7.41 -1.15 17.41
C HIS A 102 7.18 -2.44 16.62
N PRO A 103 6.97 -2.37 15.30
CA PRO A 103 6.49 -3.52 14.56
C PRO A 103 7.52 -4.64 14.40
N ASN A 104 8.82 -4.32 14.46
CA ASN A 104 9.89 -5.31 14.26
C ASN A 104 11.23 -4.84 14.81
N GLU A 105 11.95 -5.69 15.56
CA GLU A 105 13.26 -5.37 16.12
C GLU A 105 14.37 -5.24 15.06
N PHE A 106 14.34 -6.05 14.01
CA PHE A 106 15.30 -5.97 12.91
C PHE A 106 15.20 -4.62 12.17
N LEU A 107 13.98 -4.08 12.02
CA LEU A 107 13.82 -2.75 11.43
C LEU A 107 14.36 -1.66 12.33
N ARG A 108 14.22 -1.81 13.65
CA ARG A 108 14.78 -0.85 14.61
C ARG A 108 16.30 -0.77 14.49
N ILE A 109 16.95 -1.94 14.44
CA ILE A 109 18.40 -2.05 14.22
C ILE A 109 18.80 -1.47 12.86
N GLU A 110 18.01 -1.72 11.82
CA GLU A 110 18.27 -1.20 10.49
C GLU A 110 18.14 0.34 10.42
N ASP A 111 17.13 0.92 11.07
CA ASP A 111 16.98 2.37 11.18
C ASP A 111 18.18 3.02 11.90
N GLU A 112 18.67 2.40 12.98
CA GLU A 112 19.90 2.83 13.69
C GLU A 112 21.13 2.76 12.78
N ARG A 113 21.25 1.70 11.96
CA ARG A 113 22.33 1.52 10.99
C ARG A 113 22.28 2.59 9.90
N VAL A 114 21.09 2.88 9.35
CA VAL A 114 20.88 3.91 8.32
C VAL A 114 21.21 5.29 8.85
N ALA A 115 20.76 5.64 10.07
CA ALA A 115 21.09 6.91 10.71
C ALA A 115 22.61 7.09 10.93
N SER A 116 23.30 6.01 11.29
CA SER A 116 24.77 6.03 11.43
C SER A 116 25.47 6.31 10.10
N LEU A 117 24.99 5.70 9.01
CA LEU A 117 25.52 5.95 7.66
C LEU A 117 25.21 7.36 7.16
N GLU A 118 24.04 7.90 7.48
CA GLU A 118 23.66 9.28 7.15
C GLU A 118 24.64 10.27 7.80
N ALA A 119 24.91 10.12 9.11
CA ALA A 119 25.85 10.97 9.82
C ALA A 119 27.28 10.90 9.25
N GLU A 120 27.74 9.71 8.88
CA GLU A 120 29.04 9.54 8.22
C GLU A 120 29.09 10.20 6.84
N THR A 121 28.02 10.04 6.05
CA THR A 121 27.90 10.64 4.72
C THR A 121 27.89 12.16 4.79
N GLU A 122 27.13 12.74 5.72
CA GLU A 122 27.12 14.19 5.97
C GLU A 122 28.51 14.72 6.35
N LYS A 123 29.23 14.01 7.22
CA LYS A 123 30.57 14.43 7.65
C LYS A 123 31.54 14.47 6.46
N ARG A 124 31.57 13.40 5.67
CA ARG A 124 32.41 13.32 4.46
C ARG A 124 32.06 14.41 3.45
N TRP A 125 30.78 14.71 3.27
CA TRP A 125 30.32 15.75 2.35
C TRP A 125 30.81 17.14 2.80
N LYS A 126 30.66 17.47 4.09
CA LYS A 126 31.15 18.73 4.67
C LYS A 126 32.67 18.86 4.60
N GLU A 127 33.42 17.78 4.81
CA GLU A 127 34.89 17.78 4.71
C GLU A 127 35.39 18.00 3.26
N ASN A 128 34.68 17.48 2.26
CA ASN A 128 35.01 17.69 0.85
C ASN A 128 34.65 19.10 0.34
N ASP A 129 33.57 19.71 0.85
CA ASP A 129 33.19 21.10 0.52
C ASP A 129 34.15 22.15 1.09
N ILE A 130 34.91 21.83 2.14
CA ILE A 130 35.93 22.73 2.72
C ILE A 130 37.26 22.67 1.93
N SER A 131 37.42 21.69 1.04
CA SER A 131 38.65 21.44 0.28
C SER A 131 38.63 22.01 -1.16
N THR A 132 37.61 22.80 -1.52
CA THR A 132 37.49 23.55 -2.79
C THR A 132 37.40 25.04 -2.51
#